data_AF-A0A832M6D8-F1
#
_entry.id   AF-A0A832M6D8-F1
#
_cell.length_a   1.000
_cell.length_b   1.000
_cell.length_c   1.000
_cell.angle_alpha   90.00
_cell.angle_beta   90.00
_cell.angle_gamma   90.00
#
_symmetry.space_group_name_H-M   'P 1'
#
loop_
_entity.id
_entity.type
_entity.pdbx_description
1 polymer ?
#
loop_
_entity_poly.entity_id
_entity_poly.type
_entity_poly.pdbx_seq_one_letter_code
_entity_poly.pdbx_strand_id
1 'polypeptide(L)'
;MTVRNHPPPHSLCQSPQLPPFAGRRRILKTPMPCQSRQSRLLSALLLACAAAWSLPCPGQEALPAPPRVVLQLPTENRGLFDGRLSDFYQVTISKRLQSGMYGFVRSNLPEPPPYFERFHEGIDIKPVRRDPSGRPLDPVHAAADGTVVFTNLRATASNYGLYVMIRHDYGALQAYTTYGHLASVRVKPGQAVRAGEPIGVLGWSGNVSSRSLAHLHFEFGFLLNRDFPAWYARFADKSDGPNEHGLYNGVNFLGIDPARILLESHRGTPPTVAELFAREKTTFRVRVPARGRPLDFQKRFPFLTPGGFDGPAPASWEIDCNRIGLPLRFRPSAEEVEAPELAWFDESLSLQDSFTRGLVAKEQGSRVLTRNGKKWASLLSWPH
;
A
#
# COMPACT_ATOMS: atom_id res chain seq x y z
N MET A 1 57.25 -14.23 -6.28
CA MET A 1 57.31 -12.78 -6.53
C MET A 1 55.88 -12.30 -6.71
N THR A 2 55.26 -11.43 -5.93
CA THR A 2 55.64 -10.71 -4.72
C THR A 2 54.32 -10.33 -4.06
N VAL A 3 54.20 -10.61 -2.76
CA VAL A 3 53.08 -10.22 -1.90
C VAL A 3 53.29 -8.76 -1.46
N ARG A 4 52.23 -7.95 -1.40
CA ARG A 4 52.21 -6.76 -0.53
C ARG A 4 50.87 -6.64 0.20
N ASN A 5 50.97 -6.78 1.52
CA ASN A 5 49.97 -6.50 2.53
C ASN A 5 49.87 -4.99 2.78
N HIS A 6 48.67 -4.49 3.07
CA HIS A 6 48.46 -3.22 3.78
C HIS A 6 47.57 -3.47 5.02
N PRO A 7 47.88 -2.87 6.19
CA PRO A 7 47.17 -3.10 7.46
C PRO A 7 46.00 -2.12 7.70
N PRO A 8 45.13 -2.36 8.71
CA PRO A 8 43.82 -1.73 8.89
C PRO A 8 43.83 -0.44 9.76
N PRO A 9 42.74 0.35 9.77
CA PRO A 9 42.66 1.60 10.54
C PRO A 9 42.25 1.38 12.01
N HIS A 10 42.82 2.23 12.87
CA HIS A 10 42.67 2.28 14.33
C HIS A 10 41.32 2.83 14.82
N SER A 11 40.89 2.36 15.99
CA SER A 11 39.66 2.71 16.69
C SER A 11 39.78 3.91 17.64
N LEU A 12 38.65 4.63 17.78
CA LEU A 12 38.04 5.17 19.00
C LEU A 12 38.95 5.94 20.00
N CYS A 13 38.77 7.26 20.04
CA CYS A 13 39.18 8.11 21.15
C CYS A 13 37.94 8.57 21.95
N GLN A 14 37.94 8.23 23.23
CA GLN A 14 36.92 8.55 24.23
C GLN A 14 37.09 9.96 24.79
N SER A 15 35.97 10.55 25.23
CA SER A 15 35.84 11.86 25.87
C SER A 15 36.47 11.91 27.27
N PRO A 16 37.02 13.06 27.72
CA PRO A 16 37.51 13.19 29.09
C PRO A 16 36.41 13.62 30.07
N GLN A 17 36.37 12.95 31.23
CA GLN A 17 35.61 13.32 32.43
C GLN A 17 36.31 14.46 33.20
N LEU A 18 35.52 15.32 33.85
CA LEU A 18 35.96 16.25 34.90
C LEU A 18 35.28 15.91 36.25
N PRO A 19 35.92 16.20 37.39
CA PRO A 19 35.68 15.56 38.70
C PRO A 19 34.61 16.26 39.56
N PRO A 20 34.16 15.62 40.66
CA PRO A 20 33.12 16.15 41.53
C PRO A 20 33.68 17.04 42.64
N PHE A 21 32.96 18.08 43.04
CA PHE A 21 33.21 18.77 44.31
C PHE A 21 31.93 18.95 45.13
N ALA A 22 32.03 18.49 46.37
CA ALA A 22 31.04 18.53 47.42
C ALA A 22 31.03 19.90 48.12
N GLY A 23 29.86 20.33 48.57
CA GLY A 23 29.70 21.46 49.49
C GLY A 23 28.40 21.35 50.27
N ARG A 24 28.49 20.85 51.52
CA ARG A 24 27.36 20.69 52.45
C ARG A 24 27.32 21.84 53.46
N ARG A 25 26.09 22.27 53.75
CA ARG A 25 25.54 22.88 54.99
C ARG A 25 25.81 24.37 55.26
N ARG A 26 24.70 25.12 55.41
CA ARG A 26 24.26 25.60 56.74
C ARG A 26 22.76 25.93 56.76
N ILE A 27 22.14 25.49 57.84
CA ILE A 27 20.75 25.73 58.26
C ILE A 27 20.72 27.11 58.94
N LEU A 28 19.80 27.97 58.54
CA LEU A 28 19.35 29.11 59.33
C LEU A 28 17.84 28.99 59.53
N LYS A 29 17.45 28.69 60.76
CA LYS A 29 16.08 28.79 61.27
C LYS A 29 15.81 30.28 61.52
N THR A 30 14.76 30.82 60.93
CA THR A 30 14.16 32.10 61.35
C THR A 30 12.71 31.84 61.84
N PRO A 31 12.21 32.62 62.82
CA PRO A 31 10.99 32.31 63.55
C PRO A 31 9.74 32.81 62.83
N MET A 32 8.65 32.05 62.96
CA MET A 32 7.32 32.45 62.52
C MET A 32 6.77 33.61 63.37
N PRO A 33 6.11 34.61 62.78
CA PRO A 33 5.20 35.47 63.52
C PRO A 33 3.82 34.84 63.65
N CYS A 34 3.32 34.92 64.88
CA CYS A 34 1.99 34.61 65.35
C CYS A 34 0.90 35.28 64.48
N GLN A 35 0.06 34.48 63.81
CA GLN A 35 -1.18 34.96 63.21
C GLN A 35 -2.37 34.62 64.11
N SER A 36 -3.08 35.67 64.47
CA SER A 36 -4.25 35.70 65.32
C SER A 36 -5.44 34.94 64.72
N ARG A 37 -6.27 34.39 65.62
CA ARG A 37 -7.47 33.60 65.34
C ARG A 37 -8.60 34.46 64.74
N GLN A 38 -8.62 34.70 63.43
CA GLN A 38 -9.84 35.11 62.72
C GLN A 38 -9.80 34.71 61.24
N SER A 39 -10.11 33.44 60.92
CA SER A 39 -10.60 33.02 59.58
C SER A 39 -10.97 31.52 59.51
N ARG A 40 -11.54 30.96 60.58
CA ARG A 40 -12.24 29.67 60.48
C ARG A 40 -13.68 29.94 60.08
N LEU A 41 -13.99 29.98 58.77
CA LEU A 41 -15.32 29.71 58.19
C LEU A 41 -15.45 29.88 56.66
N LEU A 42 -14.36 30.05 55.88
CA LEU A 42 -14.46 30.23 54.41
C LEU A 42 -13.58 29.28 53.56
N SER A 43 -13.00 28.24 54.14
CA SER A 43 -12.16 27.26 53.41
C SER A 43 -12.78 25.88 53.25
N ALA A 44 -14.04 25.68 53.68
CA ALA A 44 -14.76 24.40 53.56
C ALA A 44 -15.73 24.34 52.36
N LEU A 45 -15.87 25.42 51.58
CA LEU A 45 -16.72 25.44 50.36
C LEU A 45 -15.95 25.53 49.04
N LEU A 46 -14.63 25.66 49.06
CA LEU A 46 -13.80 25.71 47.83
C LEU A 46 -13.08 24.39 47.50
N LEU A 47 -13.09 23.40 48.39
CA LEU A 47 -12.62 22.04 48.10
C LEU A 47 -13.73 21.06 47.68
N ALA A 48 -15.01 21.47 47.76
CA ALA A 48 -16.13 20.65 47.26
C ALA A 48 -16.49 20.94 45.79
N CYS A 49 -16.02 22.07 45.21
CA CYS A 49 -16.26 22.40 43.79
C CYS A 49 -15.15 21.92 42.84
N ALA A 50 -13.96 21.55 43.34
CA ALA A 50 -12.85 21.08 42.50
C ALA A 50 -12.83 19.56 42.26
N ALA A 51 -13.73 18.80 42.90
CA ALA A 51 -13.84 17.34 42.74
C ALA A 51 -15.09 16.90 41.95
N ALA A 52 -15.84 17.85 41.37
CA ALA A 52 -17.06 17.57 40.60
C ALA A 52 -16.90 17.76 39.07
N TRP A 53 -15.69 18.02 38.57
CA TRP A 53 -15.41 18.34 37.15
C TRP A 53 -14.57 17.26 36.45
N SER A 54 -14.70 16.00 36.86
CA SER A 54 -14.10 14.87 36.14
C SER A 54 -14.99 13.63 36.18
N LEU A 55 -16.31 13.82 36.20
CA LEU A 55 -17.22 12.78 35.77
C LEU A 55 -17.35 12.91 34.24
N PRO A 56 -16.94 11.89 33.45
CA PRO A 56 -17.16 11.91 32.01
C PRO A 56 -18.65 12.10 31.76
N CYS A 57 -18.98 13.06 30.90
CA CYS A 57 -20.36 13.34 30.52
C CYS A 57 -20.98 12.02 30.00
N PRO A 58 -22.05 11.49 30.62
CA PRO A 58 -22.68 10.28 30.12
C PRO A 58 -23.32 10.62 28.76
N GLY A 59 -22.72 10.14 27.67
CA GLY A 59 -23.24 10.35 26.32
C GLY A 59 -22.22 10.64 25.21
N GLN A 60 -20.91 10.75 25.50
CA GLN A 60 -19.89 10.69 24.45
C GLN A 60 -19.40 9.26 24.28
N GLU A 61 -20.11 8.47 23.48
CA GLU A 61 -19.52 7.26 22.91
C GLU A 61 -18.28 7.68 22.11
N ALA A 62 -17.11 7.18 22.52
CA ALA A 62 -15.89 7.37 21.74
C ALA A 62 -16.14 6.80 20.34
N LEU A 63 -15.84 7.60 19.30
CA LEU A 63 -15.96 7.14 17.93
C LEU A 63 -15.25 5.79 17.77
N PRO A 64 -15.87 4.79 17.12
CA PRO A 64 -15.24 3.49 16.96
C PRO A 64 -13.90 3.67 16.26
N ALA A 65 -12.88 2.94 16.74
CA ALA A 65 -11.57 2.97 16.13
C ALA A 65 -11.68 2.61 14.63
N PRO A 66 -10.90 3.26 13.76
CA PRO A 66 -10.97 2.98 12.32
C PRO A 66 -10.62 1.52 12.02
N PRO A 67 -11.32 0.88 11.08
CA PRO A 67 -11.11 -0.52 10.74
C PRO A 67 -9.67 -0.74 10.22
N ARG A 68 -9.08 -1.85 10.65
CA ARG A 68 -7.70 -2.22 10.39
C ARG A 68 -7.64 -3.29 9.29
N VAL A 69 -6.64 -3.20 8.42
CA VAL A 69 -6.36 -4.14 7.35
C VAL A 69 -5.56 -5.30 7.93
N VAL A 70 -6.24 -6.39 8.24
CA VAL A 70 -5.64 -7.61 8.79
C VAL A 70 -5.53 -8.64 7.68
N LEU A 71 -4.30 -9.05 7.36
CA LEU A 71 -4.03 -10.15 6.44
C LEU A 71 -3.28 -11.28 7.14
N GLN A 72 -3.64 -12.52 6.84
CA GLN A 72 -2.83 -13.70 7.13
C GLN A 72 -2.19 -14.25 5.86
N LEU A 73 -1.17 -15.10 6.02
CA LEU A 73 -0.52 -15.73 4.88
C LEU A 73 -1.54 -16.56 4.07
N PRO A 74 -1.54 -16.43 2.74
CA PRO A 74 -2.44 -17.18 1.87
C PRO A 74 -1.97 -18.62 1.62
N THR A 75 -0.79 -18.99 2.11
CA THR A 75 -0.23 -20.36 2.04
C THR A 75 0.40 -20.73 3.39
N GLU A 76 0.79 -22.00 3.54
CA GLU A 76 1.53 -22.47 4.72
C GLU A 76 2.99 -21.97 4.77
N ASN A 77 3.48 -21.29 3.73
CA ASN A 77 4.87 -20.83 3.68
C ASN A 77 5.10 -19.65 4.63
N ARG A 78 5.71 -19.94 5.79
CA ARG A 78 6.01 -18.96 6.84
C ARG A 78 7.33 -18.18 6.65
N GLY A 79 8.06 -18.40 5.56
CA GLY A 79 9.42 -17.84 5.39
C GLY A 79 9.50 -16.31 5.54
N LEU A 80 8.43 -15.57 5.19
CA LEU A 80 8.35 -14.12 5.41
C LEU A 80 8.43 -13.74 6.90
N PHE A 81 7.71 -14.46 7.75
CA PHE A 81 7.63 -14.18 9.19
C PHE A 81 8.88 -14.64 9.93
N ASP A 82 9.51 -15.70 9.45
CA ASP A 82 10.70 -16.27 10.08
C ASP A 82 12.01 -15.65 9.56
N GLY A 83 11.94 -14.62 8.70
CA GLY A 83 13.11 -13.97 8.10
C GLY A 83 13.84 -14.80 7.04
N ARG A 84 13.31 -15.97 6.64
CA ARG A 84 13.84 -16.84 5.60
C ARG A 84 13.33 -16.44 4.21
N LEU A 85 13.70 -15.24 3.77
CA LEU A 85 13.14 -14.63 2.55
C LEU A 85 13.39 -15.47 1.29
N SER A 86 14.53 -16.14 1.18
CA SER A 86 14.85 -17.04 0.06
C SER A 86 13.96 -18.29 0.00
N ASP A 87 13.39 -18.71 1.12
CA ASP A 87 12.43 -19.83 1.16
C ASP A 87 11.00 -19.35 0.86
N PHE A 88 10.75 -18.04 1.01
CA PHE A 88 9.45 -17.42 0.80
C PHE A 88 9.25 -16.94 -0.64
N TYR A 89 10.16 -16.09 -1.14
CA TYR A 89 9.98 -15.46 -2.45
C TYR A 89 10.41 -16.39 -3.59
N GLN A 90 9.52 -16.56 -4.57
CA GLN A 90 9.84 -17.24 -5.82
C GLN A 90 10.51 -16.26 -6.77
N VAL A 91 11.72 -16.60 -7.20
CA VAL A 91 12.48 -15.80 -8.16
C VAL A 91 12.01 -16.08 -9.58
N THR A 92 12.18 -15.11 -10.47
CA THR A 92 12.04 -15.31 -11.92
C THR A 92 13.26 -16.03 -12.51
N ILE A 93 13.31 -16.17 -13.84
CA ILE A 93 14.49 -16.68 -14.56
C ILE A 93 15.79 -15.92 -14.25
N SER A 94 15.68 -14.67 -13.75
CA SER A 94 16.82 -13.87 -13.30
C SER A 94 17.53 -14.42 -12.06
N LYS A 95 16.89 -15.34 -11.31
CA LYS A 95 17.36 -15.91 -10.03
C LYS A 95 17.58 -14.89 -8.90
N ARG A 96 17.26 -13.61 -9.09
CA ARG A 96 17.36 -12.59 -8.04
C ARG A 96 16.20 -12.70 -7.07
N LEU A 97 16.50 -12.69 -5.77
CA LEU A 97 15.47 -12.73 -4.72
C LEU A 97 14.40 -11.65 -4.91
N GLN A 98 14.84 -10.41 -5.15
CA GLN A 98 13.95 -9.27 -5.30
C GLN A 98 12.95 -9.40 -6.46
N SER A 99 13.23 -10.24 -7.47
CA SER A 99 12.34 -10.38 -8.64
C SER A 99 10.94 -10.93 -8.31
N GLY A 100 10.78 -11.58 -7.14
CA GLY A 100 9.49 -12.04 -6.61
C GLY A 100 8.88 -11.10 -5.56
N MET A 101 9.53 -9.98 -5.24
CA MET A 101 9.03 -8.98 -4.29
C MET A 101 8.15 -7.95 -4.99
N TYR A 102 7.33 -7.22 -4.24
CA TYR A 102 6.57 -6.10 -4.78
C TYR A 102 7.50 -4.93 -5.18
N GLY A 103 7.17 -4.22 -6.26
CA GLY A 103 7.87 -3.00 -6.64
C GLY A 103 8.59 -3.04 -7.97
N PHE A 104 9.43 -2.03 -8.23
CA PHE A 104 10.33 -1.99 -9.38
C PHE A 104 11.53 -2.88 -9.12
N VAL A 105 11.39 -4.17 -9.45
CA VAL A 105 12.35 -5.22 -9.06
C VAL A 105 12.78 -6.12 -10.23
N ARG A 106 12.29 -5.82 -11.44
CA ARG A 106 12.59 -6.55 -12.68
C ARG A 106 13.21 -5.60 -13.70
N SER A 107 14.05 -6.15 -14.58
CA SER A 107 14.67 -5.42 -15.68
C SER A 107 14.83 -6.37 -16.87
N ASN A 108 14.76 -5.83 -18.08
CA ASN A 108 15.09 -6.57 -19.31
C ASN A 108 16.54 -6.34 -19.75
N LEU A 109 17.33 -5.57 -19.00
CA LEU A 109 18.74 -5.32 -19.29
C LEU A 109 19.61 -6.54 -18.95
N PRO A 110 20.80 -6.69 -19.58
CA PRO A 110 21.76 -7.74 -19.25
C PRO A 110 22.15 -7.76 -17.77
N GLU A 111 22.50 -8.95 -17.27
CA GLU A 111 22.93 -9.12 -15.88
C GLU A 111 24.38 -8.66 -15.64
N PRO A 112 24.66 -7.95 -14.52
CA PRO A 112 23.70 -7.36 -13.58
C PRO A 112 23.11 -6.04 -14.13
N PRO A 113 21.79 -5.80 -14.01
CA PRO A 113 21.20 -4.59 -14.55
C PRO A 113 21.54 -3.37 -13.68
N PRO A 114 21.74 -2.17 -14.28
CA PRO A 114 22.04 -0.95 -13.55
C PRO A 114 20.84 -0.38 -12.77
N TYR A 115 19.62 -0.79 -13.12
CA TYR A 115 18.38 -0.36 -12.50
C TYR A 115 17.24 -1.35 -12.81
N PHE A 116 16.11 -1.19 -12.14
CA PHE A 116 14.88 -1.97 -12.34
C PHE A 116 13.75 -1.04 -12.76
N GLU A 117 13.28 -1.20 -13.99
CA GLU A 117 12.25 -0.39 -14.63
C GLU A 117 10.90 -1.11 -14.74
N ARG A 118 10.88 -2.43 -14.51
CA ARG A 118 9.67 -3.26 -14.58
C ARG A 118 9.10 -3.47 -13.18
N PHE A 119 7.87 -3.03 -13.02
CA PHE A 119 7.12 -3.17 -11.78
C PHE A 119 6.50 -4.56 -11.65
N HIS A 120 6.37 -5.00 -10.40
CA HIS A 120 5.70 -6.20 -9.98
C HIS A 120 4.63 -5.83 -8.96
N GLU A 121 3.36 -6.06 -9.33
CA GLU A 121 2.15 -5.59 -8.64
C GLU A 121 1.83 -6.35 -7.34
N GLY A 122 2.54 -7.45 -7.06
CA GLY A 122 2.32 -8.30 -5.90
C GLY A 122 3.60 -8.95 -5.40
N ILE A 123 3.44 -10.08 -4.72
CA ILE A 123 4.54 -10.94 -4.27
C ILE A 123 4.36 -12.36 -4.80
N ASP A 124 5.47 -13.02 -5.10
CA ASP A 124 5.49 -14.38 -5.60
C ASP A 124 5.92 -15.32 -4.47
N ILE A 125 4.99 -16.14 -3.96
CA ILE A 125 5.19 -17.01 -2.80
C ILE A 125 5.49 -18.43 -3.25
N LYS A 126 6.61 -18.99 -2.79
CA LYS A 126 7.05 -20.36 -3.08
C LYS A 126 6.11 -21.39 -2.46
N PRO A 127 5.84 -22.51 -3.15
CA PRO A 127 5.23 -23.68 -2.52
C PRO A 127 6.21 -24.36 -1.56
N VAL A 128 5.68 -24.89 -0.46
CA VAL A 128 6.41 -25.74 0.49
C VAL A 128 6.20 -27.23 0.24
N ARG A 129 5.20 -27.61 -0.57
CA ARG A 129 4.90 -29.01 -0.90
C ARG A 129 4.82 -29.23 -2.40
N ARG A 130 5.44 -30.33 -2.85
CA ARG A 130 5.37 -30.79 -4.24
C ARG A 130 5.16 -32.30 -4.30
N ASP A 131 4.48 -32.76 -5.34
CA ASP A 131 4.39 -34.19 -5.65
C ASP A 131 5.69 -34.71 -6.32
N PRO A 132 5.84 -36.04 -6.57
CA PRO A 132 7.04 -36.60 -7.22
C PRO A 132 7.30 -36.07 -8.63
N SER A 133 6.26 -35.55 -9.30
CA SER A 133 6.39 -34.89 -10.61
C SER A 133 6.74 -33.40 -10.47
N GLY A 134 6.95 -32.89 -9.25
CA GLY A 134 7.30 -31.50 -8.97
C GLY A 134 6.13 -30.53 -9.04
N ARG A 135 4.88 -30.99 -9.11
CA ARG A 135 3.70 -30.11 -9.09
C ARG A 135 3.43 -29.61 -7.67
N PRO A 136 3.15 -28.32 -7.46
CA PRO A 136 2.78 -27.82 -6.14
C PRO A 136 1.50 -28.47 -5.60
N LEU A 137 1.43 -28.63 -4.29
CA LEU A 137 0.29 -29.22 -3.59
C LEU A 137 -0.34 -28.27 -2.57
N ASP A 138 0.28 -27.12 -2.34
CA ASP A 138 -0.11 -26.16 -1.32
C ASP A 138 -1.57 -25.68 -1.53
N PRO A 139 -2.45 -25.84 -0.53
CA PRO A 139 -3.73 -25.16 -0.52
C PRO A 139 -3.49 -23.64 -0.42
N VAL A 140 -4.27 -22.91 -1.20
CA VAL A 140 -4.32 -21.44 -1.13
C VAL A 140 -5.54 -21.05 -0.33
N HIS A 141 -5.36 -20.16 0.64
CA HIS A 141 -6.40 -19.72 1.56
C HIS A 141 -6.70 -18.23 1.38
N ALA A 142 -7.93 -17.83 1.70
CA ALA A 142 -8.27 -16.42 1.78
C ALA A 142 -7.43 -15.72 2.86
N ALA A 143 -6.77 -14.63 2.50
CA ALA A 143 -5.90 -13.87 3.40
C ALA A 143 -6.68 -13.04 4.44
N ALA A 144 -7.97 -12.79 4.18
CA ALA A 144 -8.88 -12.09 5.09
C ALA A 144 -10.34 -12.47 4.76
N ASP A 145 -11.25 -12.17 5.68
CA ASP A 145 -12.70 -12.30 5.46
C ASP A 145 -13.12 -11.44 4.26
N GLY A 146 -14.04 -11.94 3.44
CA GLY A 146 -14.50 -11.18 2.30
C GLY A 146 -15.51 -11.92 1.43
N THR A 147 -15.77 -11.34 0.26
CA THR A 147 -16.63 -11.94 -0.77
C THR A 147 -15.82 -12.16 -2.03
N VAL A 148 -15.87 -13.37 -2.57
CA VAL A 148 -15.29 -13.67 -3.89
C VAL A 148 -16.04 -12.85 -4.93
N VAL A 149 -15.32 -11.99 -5.64
CA VAL A 149 -15.92 -11.10 -6.65
C VAL A 149 -15.62 -11.54 -8.07
N PHE A 150 -14.56 -12.31 -8.25
CA PHE A 150 -14.15 -12.77 -9.57
C PHE A 150 -13.37 -14.07 -9.50
N THR A 151 -13.55 -14.92 -10.51
CA THR A 151 -12.74 -16.12 -10.75
C THR A 151 -12.46 -16.25 -12.24
N ASN A 152 -11.19 -16.35 -12.62
CA ASN A 152 -10.84 -16.77 -13.98
C ASN A 152 -10.60 -18.27 -14.01
N LEU A 153 -11.41 -18.98 -14.81
CA LEU A 153 -11.26 -20.41 -15.04
C LEU A 153 -10.59 -20.74 -16.38
N ARG A 154 -10.24 -19.72 -17.18
CA ARG A 154 -9.57 -19.87 -18.47
C ARG A 154 -8.12 -19.40 -18.36
N ALA A 155 -7.19 -20.33 -18.17
CA ALA A 155 -5.78 -20.01 -17.91
C ALA A 155 -5.11 -19.13 -18.99
N THR A 156 -5.61 -19.15 -20.23
CA THR A 156 -5.07 -18.34 -21.34
C THR A 156 -5.69 -16.95 -21.45
N ALA A 157 -6.76 -16.65 -20.71
CA ALA A 157 -7.45 -15.35 -20.77
C ALA A 157 -6.67 -14.25 -20.03
N SER A 158 -5.72 -14.61 -19.16
CA SER A 158 -5.00 -13.67 -18.32
C SER A 158 -3.58 -14.16 -18.01
N ASN A 159 -2.65 -13.22 -17.85
CA ASN A 159 -1.30 -13.53 -17.38
C ASN A 159 -1.29 -14.17 -15.98
N TYR A 160 -2.30 -13.88 -15.16
CA TYR A 160 -2.49 -14.52 -13.85
C TYR A 160 -2.92 -15.98 -13.93
N GLY A 161 -3.21 -16.52 -15.11
CA GLY A 161 -3.65 -17.91 -15.25
C GLY A 161 -5.04 -18.13 -14.63
N LEU A 162 -5.22 -19.22 -13.91
CA LEU A 162 -6.40 -19.41 -13.06
C LEU A 162 -6.22 -18.56 -11.80
N TYR A 163 -7.20 -17.73 -11.48
CA TYR A 163 -7.08 -16.85 -10.33
C TYR A 163 -8.41 -16.51 -9.69
N VAL A 164 -8.34 -16.09 -8.43
CA VAL A 164 -9.47 -15.63 -7.62
C VAL A 164 -9.21 -14.18 -7.20
N MET A 165 -10.26 -13.35 -7.17
CA MET A 165 -10.22 -12.07 -6.47
C MET A 165 -11.28 -12.02 -5.37
N ILE A 166 -10.88 -11.54 -4.20
CA ILE A 166 -11.74 -11.38 -3.04
C ILE A 166 -11.81 -9.90 -2.69
N ARG A 167 -13.02 -9.37 -2.51
CA ARG A 167 -13.25 -8.03 -1.96
C ARG A 167 -13.33 -8.11 -0.44
N HIS A 168 -12.65 -7.17 0.21
CA HIS A 168 -12.65 -6.97 1.65
C HIS A 168 -13.23 -5.59 1.97
N ASP A 169 -14.13 -5.55 2.95
CA ASP A 169 -14.81 -4.34 3.38
C ASP A 169 -14.20 -3.85 4.71
N TYR A 170 -13.56 -2.68 4.69
CA TYR A 170 -12.93 -2.03 5.85
C TYR A 170 -13.70 -0.74 6.17
N GLY A 171 -14.96 -0.92 6.60
CA GLY A 171 -15.93 0.17 6.71
C GLY A 171 -16.47 0.56 5.33
N ALA A 172 -16.43 1.85 5.00
CA ALA A 172 -16.79 2.32 3.65
C ALA A 172 -15.70 2.10 2.59
N LEU A 173 -14.51 1.63 3.00
CA LEU A 173 -13.34 1.45 2.14
C LEU A 173 -13.26 0.00 1.66
N GLN A 174 -13.08 -0.19 0.35
CA GLN A 174 -12.98 -1.51 -0.27
C GLN A 174 -11.56 -1.75 -0.76
N ALA A 175 -10.99 -2.89 -0.37
CA ALA A 175 -9.74 -3.40 -0.91
C ALA A 175 -9.96 -4.80 -1.49
N TYR A 176 -8.99 -5.28 -2.27
CA TYR A 176 -9.08 -6.57 -2.92
C TYR A 176 -7.77 -7.33 -2.77
N THR A 177 -7.89 -8.65 -2.66
CA THR A 177 -6.76 -9.57 -2.82
C THR A 177 -6.90 -10.38 -4.11
N THR A 178 -5.79 -10.60 -4.79
CA THR A 178 -5.70 -11.43 -6.01
C THR A 178 -4.83 -12.64 -5.73
N TYR A 179 -5.28 -13.83 -6.14
CA TYR A 179 -4.58 -15.11 -5.95
C TYR A 179 -4.37 -15.78 -7.31
N GLY A 180 -3.19 -15.56 -7.90
CA GLY A 180 -2.85 -15.98 -9.25
C GLY A 180 -2.16 -17.35 -9.35
N HIS A 181 -2.00 -17.80 -10.60
CA HIS A 181 -1.29 -19.02 -11.01
C HIS A 181 -1.81 -20.31 -10.39
N LEU A 182 -3.09 -20.37 -10.03
CA LEU A 182 -3.68 -21.52 -9.37
C LEU A 182 -3.70 -22.76 -10.29
N ALA A 183 -3.61 -23.94 -9.70
CA ALA A 183 -3.85 -25.21 -10.37
C ALA A 183 -5.36 -25.52 -10.43
N SER A 184 -6.11 -25.09 -9.42
CA SER A 184 -7.57 -25.22 -9.36
C SER A 184 -8.17 -24.14 -8.46
N VAL A 185 -9.41 -23.76 -8.78
CA VAL A 185 -10.24 -22.82 -8.01
C VAL A 185 -11.34 -23.62 -7.32
N ARG A 186 -11.60 -23.34 -6.04
CA ARG A 186 -12.59 -24.05 -5.20
C ARG A 186 -13.79 -23.19 -4.79
N VAL A 187 -13.82 -21.94 -5.24
CA VAL A 187 -14.84 -20.95 -4.90
C VAL A 187 -15.42 -20.32 -6.15
N LYS A 188 -16.52 -19.58 -6.00
CA LYS A 188 -17.20 -18.90 -7.12
C LYS A 188 -17.60 -17.46 -6.73
N PRO A 189 -17.77 -16.56 -7.71
CA PRO A 189 -18.24 -15.20 -7.45
C PRO A 189 -19.55 -15.20 -6.63
N GLY A 190 -19.65 -14.28 -5.67
CA GLY A 190 -20.74 -14.16 -4.71
C GLY A 190 -20.56 -14.98 -3.43
N GLN A 191 -19.60 -15.91 -3.36
CA GLN A 191 -19.34 -16.68 -2.15
C GLN A 191 -18.65 -15.82 -1.08
N ALA A 192 -19.20 -15.80 0.13
CA ALA A 192 -18.52 -15.29 1.31
C ALA A 192 -17.47 -16.29 1.79
N VAL A 193 -16.28 -15.82 2.16
CA VAL A 193 -15.17 -16.63 2.65
C VAL A 193 -14.59 -16.02 3.92
N ARG A 194 -14.08 -16.88 4.81
CA ARG A 194 -13.36 -16.45 6.01
C ARG A 194 -11.85 -16.49 5.82
N ALA A 195 -11.12 -15.68 6.56
CA ALA A 195 -9.67 -15.78 6.65
C ALA A 195 -9.26 -17.23 6.97
N GLY A 196 -8.36 -17.80 6.16
CA GLY A 196 -7.91 -19.19 6.30
C GLY A 196 -8.78 -20.22 5.61
N GLU A 197 -9.91 -19.83 5.01
CA GLU A 197 -10.72 -20.75 4.22
C GLU A 197 -9.99 -21.14 2.92
N PRO A 198 -9.89 -22.44 2.58
CA PRO A 198 -9.28 -22.87 1.32
C PRO A 198 -10.07 -22.39 0.10
N ILE A 199 -9.42 -21.66 -0.80
CA ILE A 199 -10.02 -21.11 -2.02
C ILE A 199 -9.50 -21.73 -3.32
N GLY A 200 -8.41 -22.50 -3.25
CA GLY A 200 -7.77 -23.09 -4.41
C GLY A 200 -6.56 -23.94 -4.05
N VAL A 201 -5.82 -24.34 -5.08
CA VAL A 201 -4.53 -25.03 -4.95
C VAL A 201 -3.51 -24.25 -5.78
N LEU A 202 -2.33 -24.03 -5.21
CA LEU A 202 -1.21 -23.36 -5.87
C LEU A 202 -0.84 -24.15 -7.14
N GLY A 203 -0.56 -23.44 -8.24
CA GLY A 203 -0.14 -24.07 -9.48
C GLY A 203 0.95 -23.30 -10.20
N TRP A 204 0.89 -23.37 -11.52
CA TRP A 204 1.81 -22.69 -12.44
C TRP A 204 1.08 -22.31 -13.74
N SER A 205 -0.23 -22.07 -13.64
CA SER A 205 -1.03 -21.68 -14.80
C SER A 205 -0.76 -20.23 -15.22
N GLY A 206 -1.07 -19.88 -16.47
CA GLY A 206 -0.82 -18.53 -16.99
C GLY A 206 0.66 -18.33 -17.35
N ASN A 207 1.19 -17.13 -17.10
CA ASN A 207 2.52 -16.75 -17.52
C ASN A 207 3.63 -17.17 -16.52
N VAL A 208 3.73 -18.47 -16.23
CA VAL A 208 4.80 -19.03 -15.40
C VAL A 208 5.73 -19.87 -16.29
N SER A 209 7.01 -19.51 -16.35
CA SER A 209 7.95 -20.06 -17.35
C SER A 209 8.21 -21.56 -17.20
N SER A 210 8.10 -22.12 -15.99
CA SER A 210 8.25 -23.55 -15.77
C SER A 210 7.65 -23.99 -14.42
N ARG A 211 7.41 -25.30 -14.30
CA ARG A 211 6.94 -25.92 -13.05
C ARG A 211 7.89 -25.74 -11.86
N SER A 212 9.20 -25.63 -12.09
CA SER A 212 10.16 -25.35 -11.01
C SER A 212 10.07 -23.92 -10.48
N LEU A 213 9.49 -22.99 -11.26
CA LEU A 213 9.20 -21.61 -10.89
C LEU A 213 7.73 -21.40 -10.47
N ALA A 214 6.99 -22.48 -10.22
CA ALA A 214 5.62 -22.41 -9.70
C ALA A 214 5.55 -21.61 -8.38
N HIS A 215 4.57 -20.71 -8.28
CA HIS A 215 4.34 -19.84 -7.13
C HIS A 215 2.88 -19.42 -7.06
N LEU A 216 2.47 -18.91 -5.90
CA LEU A 216 1.28 -18.08 -5.77
C LEU A 216 1.68 -16.63 -6.03
N HIS A 217 1.12 -16.02 -7.06
CA HIS A 217 1.17 -14.57 -7.19
C HIS A 217 0.07 -13.96 -6.32
N PHE A 218 0.44 -13.15 -5.32
CA PHE A 218 -0.46 -12.58 -4.35
C PHE A 218 -0.40 -11.05 -4.37
N GLU A 219 -1.55 -10.41 -4.57
CA GLU A 219 -1.67 -8.96 -4.56
C GLU A 219 -2.64 -8.49 -3.47
N PHE A 220 -2.44 -7.26 -3.01
CA PHE A 220 -3.42 -6.48 -2.26
C PHE A 220 -3.52 -5.09 -2.88
N GLY A 221 -4.72 -4.56 -3.10
CA GLY A 221 -4.87 -3.28 -3.76
C GLY A 221 -6.30 -2.76 -3.89
N PHE A 222 -6.49 -1.80 -4.77
CA PHE A 222 -7.75 -1.07 -4.95
C PHE A 222 -8.16 -0.96 -6.41
N LEU A 223 -9.48 -0.94 -6.64
CA LEU A 223 -10.02 -0.56 -7.95
C LEU A 223 -9.81 0.94 -8.20
N LEU A 224 -9.44 1.28 -9.43
CA LEU A 224 -9.30 2.65 -9.90
C LEU A 224 -10.65 3.31 -10.17
N ASN A 225 -11.55 2.62 -10.89
CA ASN A 225 -12.87 3.16 -11.22
C ASN A 225 -13.94 2.07 -11.24
N ARG A 226 -15.11 2.34 -10.65
CA ARG A 226 -16.26 1.42 -10.67
C ARG A 226 -17.00 1.36 -12.01
N ASP A 227 -16.82 2.34 -12.89
CA ASP A 227 -17.38 2.36 -14.24
C ASP A 227 -16.33 2.02 -15.31
N PHE A 228 -15.35 1.20 -14.95
CA PHE A 228 -14.28 0.76 -15.83
C PHE A 228 -14.77 0.10 -17.13
N PRO A 229 -15.79 -0.77 -17.16
CA PRO A 229 -16.24 -1.38 -18.42
C PRO A 229 -16.68 -0.34 -19.47
N ALA A 230 -17.38 0.72 -19.07
CA ALA A 230 -17.78 1.80 -19.96
C ALA A 230 -16.58 2.63 -20.43
N TRP A 231 -15.66 2.94 -19.52
CA TRP A 231 -14.39 3.58 -19.87
C TRP A 231 -13.60 2.73 -20.88
N TYR A 232 -13.47 1.42 -20.65
CA TYR A 232 -12.70 0.53 -21.50
C TYR A 232 -13.31 0.45 -22.90
N ALA A 233 -14.64 0.35 -23.01
CA ALA A 233 -15.34 0.37 -24.29
C ALA A 233 -15.07 1.64 -25.11
N ARG A 234 -14.77 2.77 -24.45
CA ARG A 234 -14.48 4.05 -25.10
C ARG A 234 -13.00 4.25 -25.43
N PHE A 235 -12.09 3.82 -24.56
CA PHE A 235 -10.67 4.20 -24.61
C PHE A 235 -9.72 3.05 -24.91
N ALA A 236 -10.18 1.79 -24.89
CA ALA A 236 -9.36 0.67 -25.33
C ALA A 236 -9.10 0.75 -26.84
N ASP A 237 -7.91 0.33 -27.23
CA ASP A 237 -7.49 0.17 -28.61
C ASP A 237 -7.23 -1.30 -28.92
N LYS A 238 -6.91 -1.59 -30.18
CA LYS A 238 -6.73 -2.98 -30.65
C LYS A 238 -5.67 -3.74 -29.86
N SER A 239 -4.67 -3.06 -29.29
CA SER A 239 -3.58 -3.71 -28.55
C SER A 239 -3.98 -4.15 -27.15
N ASP A 240 -5.05 -3.59 -26.57
CA ASP A 240 -5.53 -4.01 -25.25
C ASP A 240 -6.35 -5.31 -25.30
N GLY A 241 -6.88 -5.66 -26.48
CA GLY A 241 -7.77 -6.80 -26.65
C GLY A 241 -9.18 -6.57 -26.08
N PRO A 242 -10.01 -7.63 -25.98
CA PRO A 242 -11.33 -7.53 -25.37
C PRO A 242 -11.26 -7.47 -23.84
N ASN A 243 -12.23 -6.79 -23.22
CA ASN A 243 -12.37 -6.81 -21.76
C ASN A 243 -13.04 -8.10 -21.27
N GLU A 244 -12.28 -9.20 -21.21
CA GLU A 244 -12.79 -10.49 -20.75
C GLU A 244 -13.10 -10.54 -19.24
N HIS A 245 -12.66 -9.54 -18.47
CA HIS A 245 -12.70 -9.54 -17.00
C HIS A 245 -13.66 -8.48 -16.42
N GLY A 246 -14.35 -7.71 -17.28
CA GLY A 246 -15.29 -6.69 -16.88
C GLY A 246 -14.67 -5.65 -15.94
N LEU A 247 -15.28 -5.47 -14.77
CA LEU A 247 -14.81 -4.54 -13.73
C LEU A 247 -13.45 -4.94 -13.14
N TYR A 248 -13.14 -6.23 -13.15
CA TYR A 248 -11.98 -6.83 -12.48
C TYR A 248 -10.79 -7.05 -13.41
N ASN A 249 -10.76 -6.30 -14.52
CA ASN A 249 -9.61 -6.24 -15.39
C ASN A 249 -8.40 -5.66 -14.64
N GLY A 250 -7.22 -6.27 -14.79
CA GLY A 250 -6.00 -5.85 -14.10
C GLY A 250 -5.58 -4.39 -14.37
N VAL A 251 -5.99 -3.81 -15.50
CA VAL A 251 -5.77 -2.37 -15.78
C VAL A 251 -6.53 -1.47 -14.80
N ASN A 252 -7.63 -1.95 -14.23
CA ASN A 252 -8.43 -1.23 -13.24
C ASN A 252 -7.90 -1.37 -11.81
N PHE A 253 -6.71 -1.94 -11.60
CA PHE A 253 -6.22 -2.30 -10.28
C PHE A 253 -4.86 -1.67 -9.98
N LEU A 254 -4.69 -1.17 -8.76
CA LEU A 254 -3.41 -0.73 -8.24
C LEU A 254 -3.10 -1.45 -6.93
N GLY A 255 -2.02 -2.23 -6.95
CA GLY A 255 -1.48 -2.90 -5.78
C GLY A 255 -0.74 -1.95 -4.84
N ILE A 256 -0.65 -2.33 -3.58
CA ILE A 256 0.33 -1.85 -2.59
C ILE A 256 1.07 -3.08 -2.05
N ASP A 257 2.23 -2.89 -1.43
CA ASP A 257 3.04 -3.99 -0.90
C ASP A 257 2.28 -4.87 0.11
N PRO A 258 1.86 -6.10 -0.26
CA PRO A 258 1.13 -6.96 0.66
C PRO A 258 2.03 -7.59 1.72
N ALA A 259 3.34 -7.75 1.46
CA ALA A 259 4.27 -8.36 2.42
C ALA A 259 4.39 -7.53 3.69
N ARG A 260 4.37 -6.19 3.54
CA ARG A 260 4.34 -5.27 4.68
C ARG A 260 3.09 -5.46 5.53
N ILE A 261 1.92 -5.55 4.91
CA ILE A 261 0.63 -5.71 5.61
C ILE A 261 0.60 -7.05 6.35
N LEU A 262 1.10 -8.11 5.72
CA LEU A 262 1.25 -9.43 6.35
C LEU A 262 2.16 -9.37 7.58
N LEU A 263 3.31 -8.71 7.49
CA LEU A 263 4.25 -8.55 8.62
C LEU A 263 3.65 -7.72 9.75
N GLU A 264 3.00 -6.60 9.43
CA GLU A 264 2.36 -5.72 10.40
C GLU A 264 1.17 -6.42 11.10
N SER A 265 0.38 -7.19 10.35
CA SER A 265 -0.70 -8.03 10.89
C SER A 265 -0.15 -9.11 11.83
N HIS A 266 0.93 -9.80 11.43
CA HIS A 266 1.56 -10.83 12.25
C HIS A 266 2.13 -10.31 13.56
N ARG A 267 2.63 -9.06 13.57
CA ARG A 267 3.16 -8.38 14.76
C ARG A 267 2.08 -7.79 15.66
N GLY A 268 0.80 -7.90 15.30
CA GLY A 268 -0.31 -7.33 16.06
C GLY A 268 -0.48 -5.82 15.88
N THR A 269 0.10 -5.23 14.82
CA THR A 269 0.01 -3.80 14.51
C THR A 269 -0.52 -3.56 13.08
N PRO A 270 -1.67 -4.14 12.69
CA PRO A 270 -2.20 -3.98 11.33
C PRO A 270 -2.48 -2.50 11.00
N PRO A 271 -2.20 -2.03 9.77
CA PRO A 271 -2.45 -0.65 9.39
C PRO A 271 -3.94 -0.39 9.13
N THR A 272 -4.39 0.85 9.25
CA THR A 272 -5.66 1.26 8.62
C THR A 272 -5.43 1.53 7.14
N VAL A 273 -6.51 1.58 6.34
CA VAL A 273 -6.40 1.97 4.92
C VAL A 273 -5.78 3.36 4.79
N ALA A 274 -6.16 4.34 5.62
CA ALA A 274 -5.58 5.69 5.57
C ALA A 274 -4.06 5.68 5.86
N GLU A 275 -3.61 4.87 6.82
CA GLU A 275 -2.18 4.70 7.12
C GLU A 275 -1.40 4.06 5.96
N LEU A 276 -2.03 3.19 5.16
CA LEU A 276 -1.40 2.64 3.95
C LEU A 276 -1.09 3.76 2.95
N PHE A 277 -2.06 4.64 2.66
CA PHE A 277 -1.87 5.77 1.75
C PHE A 277 -0.89 6.82 2.30
N ALA A 278 -0.93 7.10 3.61
CA ALA A 278 -0.07 8.10 4.23
C ALA A 278 1.44 7.78 4.17
N ARG A 279 1.80 6.51 3.89
CA ARG A 279 3.18 6.04 3.77
C ARG A 279 3.75 6.18 2.36
N GLU A 280 2.87 6.35 1.38
CA GLU A 280 3.26 6.52 -0.01
C GLU A 280 3.80 7.93 -0.26
N LYS A 281 4.79 8.03 -1.14
CA LYS A 281 5.40 9.31 -1.51
C LYS A 281 4.84 9.79 -2.83
N THR A 282 4.47 11.07 -2.89
CA THR A 282 4.11 11.72 -4.16
C THR A 282 5.34 11.77 -5.07
N THR A 283 5.18 11.30 -6.30
CA THR A 283 6.22 11.30 -7.34
C THR A 283 5.85 12.22 -8.49
N PHE A 284 4.57 12.28 -8.83
CA PHE A 284 4.07 13.15 -9.88
C PHE A 284 2.66 13.61 -9.57
N ARG A 285 2.24 14.67 -10.24
CA ARG A 285 0.89 15.21 -10.15
C ARG A 285 0.29 15.30 -11.54
N VAL A 286 -0.94 14.86 -11.68
CA VAL A 286 -1.73 15.07 -12.89
C VAL A 286 -2.82 16.07 -12.65
N ARG A 287 -3.20 16.77 -13.72
CA ARG A 287 -4.41 17.58 -13.76
C ARG A 287 -5.42 16.92 -14.67
N VAL A 288 -6.64 16.76 -14.18
CA VAL A 288 -7.73 16.11 -14.92
C VAL A 288 -8.98 16.98 -14.93
N PRO A 289 -9.79 16.97 -16.00
CA PRO A 289 -11.05 17.73 -16.04
C PRO A 289 -11.99 17.29 -14.90
N ALA A 290 -12.64 18.24 -14.22
CA ALA A 290 -13.54 17.94 -13.10
C ALA A 290 -15.02 17.80 -13.48
N ARG A 291 -15.45 18.53 -14.53
CA ARG A 291 -16.79 18.41 -15.18
C ARG A 291 -17.98 18.31 -14.22
N GLY A 292 -17.97 19.06 -13.11
CA GLY A 292 -19.16 19.19 -12.28
C GLY A 292 -19.34 18.14 -11.17
N ARG A 293 -18.41 17.18 -10.97
CA ARG A 293 -18.63 16.07 -10.02
C ARG A 293 -17.36 15.69 -9.22
N PRO A 294 -17.51 15.23 -7.96
CA PRO A 294 -16.44 14.50 -7.28
C PRO A 294 -16.14 13.19 -8.03
N LEU A 295 -14.86 12.84 -8.13
CA LEU A 295 -14.39 11.65 -8.86
C LEU A 295 -14.78 10.36 -8.12
N ASP A 296 -14.95 9.23 -8.83
CA ASP A 296 -15.31 7.95 -8.19
C ASP A 296 -14.32 7.55 -7.09
N PHE A 297 -13.02 7.67 -7.36
CA PHE A 297 -11.98 7.37 -6.39
C PHE A 297 -12.05 8.29 -5.17
N GLN A 298 -12.31 9.59 -5.38
CA GLN A 298 -12.49 10.56 -4.30
C GLN A 298 -13.67 10.20 -3.39
N LYS A 299 -14.82 9.81 -3.97
CA LYS A 299 -16.00 9.38 -3.21
C LYS A 299 -15.73 8.15 -2.36
N ARG A 300 -14.93 7.21 -2.88
CA ARG A 300 -14.55 5.99 -2.16
C ARG A 300 -13.46 6.23 -1.12
N PHE A 301 -12.58 7.20 -1.31
CA PHE A 301 -11.47 7.51 -0.41
C PHE A 301 -11.51 8.99 0.01
N PRO A 302 -12.54 9.42 0.78
CA PRO A 302 -12.76 10.83 1.09
C PRO A 302 -11.62 11.48 1.88
N PHE A 303 -10.86 10.70 2.66
CA PHE A 303 -9.69 11.19 3.39
C PHE A 303 -8.54 11.68 2.47
N LEU A 304 -8.57 11.35 1.18
CA LEU A 304 -7.63 11.88 0.17
C LEU A 304 -8.00 13.29 -0.31
N THR A 305 -9.12 13.84 0.17
CA THR A 305 -9.50 15.25 -0.03
C THR A 305 -9.59 15.95 1.34
N PRO A 306 -8.45 16.29 1.97
CA PRO A 306 -8.47 16.97 3.26
C PRO A 306 -9.24 18.28 3.19
N GLY A 307 -10.14 18.50 4.16
CA GLY A 307 -11.03 19.66 4.17
C GLY A 307 -12.34 19.45 3.39
N GLY A 308 -12.52 18.29 2.76
CA GLY A 308 -13.71 18.01 1.96
C GLY A 308 -13.77 18.86 0.69
N PHE A 309 -14.92 18.79 0.02
CA PHE A 309 -15.24 19.66 -1.10
C PHE A 309 -16.74 19.91 -1.14
N ASP A 310 -17.14 21.06 -0.59
CA ASP A 310 -18.54 21.48 -0.46
C ASP A 310 -18.87 22.69 -1.39
N GLY A 311 -17.96 23.03 -2.30
CA GLY A 311 -18.06 24.17 -3.21
C GLY A 311 -18.60 23.84 -4.61
N PRO A 312 -18.82 24.85 -5.47
CA PRO A 312 -19.13 24.62 -6.88
C PRO A 312 -17.96 23.89 -7.54
N ALA A 313 -18.25 22.90 -8.38
CA ALA A 313 -17.25 22.02 -8.98
C ALA A 313 -16.08 22.82 -9.59
N PRO A 314 -14.83 22.39 -9.35
CA PRO A 314 -13.68 23.12 -9.87
C PRO A 314 -13.61 22.98 -11.39
N ALA A 315 -12.75 23.77 -12.04
CA ALA A 315 -12.44 23.59 -13.45
C ALA A 315 -11.75 22.23 -13.69
N SER A 316 -10.81 21.90 -12.81
CA SER A 316 -10.06 20.65 -12.83
C SER A 316 -9.70 20.14 -11.43
N TRP A 317 -9.25 18.88 -11.38
CA TRP A 317 -8.67 18.27 -10.19
C TRP A 317 -7.18 18.07 -10.39
N GLU A 318 -6.39 18.54 -9.42
CA GLU A 318 -4.99 18.15 -9.27
C GLU A 318 -4.88 16.91 -8.37
N ILE A 319 -4.25 15.86 -8.89
CA ILE A 319 -4.13 14.56 -8.22
C ILE A 319 -2.65 14.24 -8.01
N ASP A 320 -2.21 14.30 -6.76
CA ASP A 320 -0.90 13.79 -6.35
C ASP A 320 -0.91 12.27 -6.44
N CYS A 321 0.10 11.69 -7.07
CA CYS A 321 0.21 10.25 -7.26
C CYS A 321 1.59 9.76 -6.85
N ASN A 322 1.65 8.54 -6.30
CA ASN A 322 2.92 7.86 -6.14
C ASN A 322 3.46 7.39 -7.50
N ARG A 323 4.68 6.85 -7.50
CA ARG A 323 5.34 6.36 -8.72
C ARG A 323 4.60 5.26 -9.48
N ILE A 324 3.54 4.64 -8.96
CA ILE A 324 2.76 3.65 -9.73
C ILE A 324 1.39 4.16 -10.18
N GLY A 325 1.09 5.43 -9.90
CA GLY A 325 -0.20 6.04 -10.19
C GLY A 325 -1.26 5.82 -9.10
N LEU A 326 -0.89 5.48 -7.86
CA LEU A 326 -1.87 5.46 -6.76
C LEU A 326 -2.21 6.91 -6.38
N PRO A 327 -3.48 7.33 -6.42
CA PRO A 327 -3.88 8.67 -5.98
C PRO A 327 -3.64 8.84 -4.48
N LEU A 328 -2.95 9.90 -4.08
CA LEU A 328 -2.61 10.21 -2.69
C LEU A 328 -3.29 11.48 -2.17
N ARG A 329 -3.65 12.41 -3.06
CA ARG A 329 -4.34 13.63 -2.69
C ARG A 329 -5.04 14.27 -3.87
N PHE A 330 -6.25 14.77 -3.65
CA PHE A 330 -7.03 15.54 -4.62
C PHE A 330 -7.10 17.00 -4.16
N ARG A 331 -6.90 17.94 -5.09
CA ARG A 331 -7.07 19.38 -4.85
C ARG A 331 -7.91 20.00 -5.98
N PRO A 332 -8.90 20.85 -5.66
CA PRO A 332 -9.58 21.62 -6.68
C PRO A 332 -8.59 22.59 -7.34
N SER A 333 -8.73 22.81 -8.65
CA SER A 333 -7.96 23.81 -9.39
C SER A 333 -8.90 24.67 -10.24
N ALA A 334 -8.54 25.95 -10.37
CA ALA A 334 -9.21 26.90 -11.25
C ALA A 334 -8.70 26.83 -12.70
N GLU A 335 -7.63 26.08 -12.96
CA GLU A 335 -7.10 25.90 -14.31
C GLU A 335 -7.99 24.95 -15.11
N GLU A 336 -8.45 25.38 -16.27
CA GLU A 336 -9.21 24.54 -17.19
C GLU A 336 -8.27 23.65 -18.00
N VAL A 337 -8.63 22.36 -18.09
CA VAL A 337 -7.96 21.41 -18.99
C VAL A 337 -9.01 20.61 -19.74
N GLU A 338 -8.78 20.40 -21.03
CA GLU A 338 -9.69 19.60 -21.87
C GLU A 338 -9.44 18.09 -21.71
N ALA A 339 -8.19 17.72 -21.41
CA ALA A 339 -7.72 16.35 -21.28
C ALA A 339 -6.67 16.24 -20.16
N PRO A 340 -6.39 15.02 -19.66
CA PRO A 340 -5.37 14.82 -18.64
C PRO A 340 -3.97 15.27 -19.08
N GLU A 341 -3.28 15.98 -18.19
CA GLU A 341 -1.90 16.45 -18.38
C GLU A 341 -1.04 16.26 -17.12
N LEU A 342 0.28 16.36 -17.30
CA LEU A 342 1.24 16.35 -16.19
C LEU A 342 1.33 17.78 -15.63
N ALA A 343 1.00 17.96 -14.36
CA ALA A 343 1.13 19.25 -13.68
C ALA A 343 2.48 19.41 -12.98
N TRP A 344 3.06 18.31 -12.48
CA TRP A 344 4.33 18.34 -11.76
C TRP A 344 4.98 16.95 -11.69
N PHE A 345 6.31 16.90 -11.59
CA PHE A 345 7.10 15.69 -11.37
C PHE A 345 8.25 16.00 -10.39
N ASP A 346 8.59 15.06 -9.51
CA ASP A 346 9.74 15.19 -8.61
C ASP A 346 11.06 14.95 -9.34
N GLU A 347 11.70 16.03 -9.80
CA GLU A 347 13.00 15.96 -10.48
C GLU A 347 14.18 15.68 -9.53
N SER A 348 13.95 15.63 -8.20
CA SER A 348 15.00 15.27 -7.23
C SER A 348 15.25 13.76 -7.12
N LEU A 349 14.36 12.95 -7.70
CA LEU A 349 14.45 11.49 -7.61
C LEU A 349 15.68 10.93 -8.33
N SER A 350 16.23 9.87 -7.74
CA SER A 350 17.23 9.05 -8.43
C SER A 350 16.63 8.44 -9.70
N LEU A 351 17.47 7.99 -10.64
CA LEU A 351 16.99 7.27 -11.83
C LEU A 351 16.10 6.08 -11.45
N GLN A 352 16.54 5.26 -10.49
CA GLN A 352 15.79 4.10 -9.98
C GLN A 352 14.43 4.50 -9.41
N ASP A 353 14.32 5.65 -8.76
CA ASP A 353 13.08 6.11 -8.14
C ASP A 353 12.15 6.84 -9.11
N SER A 354 12.69 7.31 -10.24
CA SER A 354 11.95 8.07 -11.25
C SER A 354 11.05 7.22 -12.17
N PHE A 355 11.17 5.89 -12.17
CA PHE A 355 10.32 5.05 -13.01
C PHE A 355 8.87 5.04 -12.55
N THR A 356 7.94 5.18 -13.52
CA THR A 356 6.50 5.34 -13.27
C THR A 356 5.61 4.30 -13.94
N ARG A 357 6.09 3.06 -14.17
CA ARG A 357 5.37 2.04 -14.96
C ARG A 357 4.97 2.52 -16.36
N GLY A 358 5.73 3.48 -16.90
CA GLY A 358 5.47 4.08 -18.20
C GLY A 358 4.36 5.14 -18.22
N LEU A 359 3.94 5.68 -17.07
CA LEU A 359 2.94 6.77 -17.01
C LEU A 359 3.54 8.14 -17.38
N VAL A 360 4.77 8.39 -16.95
CA VAL A 360 5.52 9.63 -17.22
C VAL A 360 6.82 9.29 -17.95
N ALA A 361 7.12 10.02 -19.02
CA ALA A 361 8.39 9.93 -19.75
C ALA A 361 9.04 11.31 -19.89
N LYS A 362 10.30 11.32 -20.32
CA LYS A 362 11.00 12.55 -20.68
C LYS A 362 11.01 12.68 -22.21
N GLU A 363 10.41 13.74 -22.73
CA GLU A 363 10.33 14.05 -24.16
C GLU A 363 10.89 15.46 -24.39
N GLN A 364 11.82 15.62 -25.33
CA GLN A 364 12.45 16.90 -25.69
C GLN A 364 12.96 17.71 -24.46
N GLY A 365 13.49 17.01 -23.45
CA GLY A 365 14.03 17.63 -22.24
C GLY A 365 13.02 17.89 -21.12
N SER A 366 11.72 17.73 -21.36
CA SER A 366 10.65 17.94 -20.37
C SER A 366 9.92 16.64 -20.02
N ARG A 367 9.37 16.55 -18.80
CA ARG A 367 8.52 15.42 -18.42
C ARG A 367 7.11 15.61 -18.96
N VAL A 368 6.51 14.55 -19.48
CA VAL A 368 5.14 14.54 -19.99
C VAL A 368 4.43 13.24 -19.63
N LEU A 369 3.09 13.29 -19.56
CA LEU A 369 2.29 12.07 -19.55
C LEU A 369 2.42 11.35 -20.89
N THR A 370 2.81 10.09 -20.83
CA THR A 370 2.81 9.22 -22.02
C THR A 370 1.37 8.98 -22.49
N ARG A 371 1.19 8.32 -23.64
CA ARG A 371 -0.12 7.81 -24.07
C ARG A 371 -0.78 6.95 -22.97
N ASN A 372 -0.01 6.07 -22.33
CA ASN A 372 -0.51 5.23 -21.24
C ASN A 372 -0.84 6.05 -19.99
N GLY A 373 -0.03 7.07 -19.68
CA GLY A 373 -0.31 8.02 -18.61
C GLY A 373 -1.61 8.79 -18.82
N LYS A 374 -1.85 9.32 -20.03
CA LYS A 374 -3.10 10.01 -20.37
C LYS A 374 -4.31 9.08 -20.26
N LYS A 375 -4.17 7.84 -20.72
CA LYS A 375 -5.22 6.81 -20.62
C LYS A 375 -5.52 6.43 -19.16
N TRP A 376 -4.51 6.18 -18.34
CA TRP A 376 -4.68 5.93 -16.91
C TRP A 376 -5.32 7.13 -16.18
N ALA A 377 -4.89 8.36 -16.47
CA ALA A 377 -5.46 9.55 -15.84
C ALA A 377 -6.91 9.82 -16.29
N SER A 378 -7.27 9.44 -17.52
CA SER A 378 -8.67 9.52 -17.98
C SER A 378 -9.55 8.50 -17.25
N LEU A 379 -9.02 7.34 -16.88
CA LEU A 379 -9.73 6.36 -16.05
C LEU A 379 -10.03 6.91 -14.64
N LEU A 380 -9.09 7.64 -14.03
CA LEU A 380 -9.32 8.25 -12.71
C LEU A 380 -10.45 9.29 -12.73
N SER A 381 -10.62 9.99 -13.86
CA SER A 381 -11.61 11.07 -14.04
C SER A 381 -12.91 10.62 -14.70
N TRP A 382 -13.11 9.31 -14.85
CA TRP A 382 -14.33 8.72 -15.43
C TRP A 382 -15.44 8.49 -14.37
N PRO A 383 -16.73 8.42 -14.73
CA PRO A 383 -17.33 8.94 -15.95
C PRO A 383 -17.36 10.46 -15.95
N HIS A 384 -17.41 11.03 -17.15
CA HIS A 384 -17.58 12.47 -17.33
C HIS A 384 -18.85 13.01 -16.67
#